data_AF-T0Y4V6-F1
#
_entry.id   AF-T0Y4V6-F1
#
_cell.length_a   1.000
_cell.length_b   1.000
_cell.length_c   1.000
_cell.angle_alpha   90.00
_cell.angle_beta   90.00
_cell.angle_gamma   90.00
#
_symmetry.space_group_name_H-M   'P 1'
#
loop_
_entity.id
_entity.type
_entity.pdbx_description
1 polymer ?
#
loop_
_entity_poly.entity_id
_entity_poly.type
_entity_poly.pdbx_seq_one_letter_code
_entity_poly.pdbx_strand_id
1 'polypeptide(L)'
;AAGLTHPVTGAGIEVAVYSGVLAGRAVASWLAGHCNALREYENDLSDLYDPAYARALRRRRELLRGGGPAAEALWRGWIASPEYWADAAGPSPDAAAPPA
;
A
#
# COMPACT_ATOMS: atom_id res chain seq x y z
N ALA A 1 -2.30 -11.88 -11.91
CA ALA A 1 -3.57 -11.43 -12.53
C ALA A 1 -3.79 -9.93 -12.30
N ALA A 2 -4.01 -9.46 -11.06
CA ALA A 2 -4.25 -8.03 -10.78
C ALA A 2 -3.00 -7.18 -10.44
N GLY A 3 -1.79 -7.76 -10.44
CA GLY A 3 -0.55 -7.03 -10.12
C GLY A 3 -0.39 -6.63 -8.66
N LEU A 4 -1.26 -7.11 -7.77
CA LEU A 4 -1.31 -6.69 -6.37
C LEU A 4 -0.38 -7.48 -5.45
N THR A 5 0.88 -7.68 -5.84
CA THR A 5 1.87 -8.33 -4.98
C THR A 5 2.69 -7.25 -4.27
N HIS A 6 2.85 -7.36 -2.95
CA HIS A 6 3.55 -6.36 -2.16
C HIS A 6 4.98 -6.14 -2.70
N PRO A 7 5.32 -4.92 -3.16
CA PRO A 7 6.53 -4.68 -3.96
C PRO A 7 7.85 -5.01 -3.28
N VAL A 8 7.91 -5.01 -1.94
CA VAL A 8 9.15 -5.27 -1.19
C VAL A 8 9.27 -6.73 -0.76
N THR A 9 8.18 -7.33 -0.28
CA THR A 9 8.20 -8.64 0.37
C THR A 9 7.77 -9.78 -0.55
N GLY A 10 7.15 -9.48 -1.68
CA GLY A 10 6.52 -10.50 -2.53
C GLY A 10 5.25 -11.10 -1.94
N ALA A 11 4.76 -10.58 -0.80
CA ALA A 11 3.54 -11.07 -0.18
C ALA A 11 2.32 -10.75 -1.06
N GLY A 12 1.57 -11.77 -1.46
CA GLY A 12 0.38 -11.60 -2.30
C GLY A 12 -0.75 -12.59 -2.02
N ILE A 13 -0.59 -13.50 -1.03
CA ILE A 13 -1.61 -14.52 -0.73
C ILE A 13 -2.88 -13.87 -0.18
N GLU A 14 -2.76 -13.02 0.85
CA GLU A 14 -3.90 -12.29 1.41
C GLU A 14 -4.57 -11.43 0.33
N VAL A 15 -3.77 -10.67 -0.42
CA VAL A 15 -4.32 -9.79 -1.46
C VAL A 15 -5.05 -10.56 -2.56
N ALA A 16 -4.51 -11.72 -2.97
CA ALA A 16 -5.15 -12.57 -3.97
C ALA A 16 -6.51 -13.10 -3.48
N VAL A 17 -6.60 -13.53 -2.22
CA VAL A 17 -7.86 -14.00 -1.64
C VAL A 17 -8.86 -12.85 -1.52
N TYR A 18 -8.43 -11.72 -0.96
CA TYR A 18 -9.32 -10.60 -0.68
C TYR A 18 -9.83 -9.92 -1.96
N SER A 19 -8.94 -9.67 -2.93
CA SER A 19 -9.33 -9.12 -4.24
C SER A 19 -10.24 -10.07 -5.01
N GLY A 20 -10.10 -11.40 -4.86
CA GLY A 20 -11.01 -12.38 -5.44
C GLY A 20 -12.42 -12.33 -4.84
N VAL A 21 -12.53 -12.16 -3.53
CA VAL A 21 -13.82 -11.99 -2.84
C VAL A 21 -14.52 -10.72 -3.31
N LEU A 22 -13.80 -9.59 -3.36
CA LEU A 22 -14.34 -8.32 -3.85
C LEU A 22 -14.79 -8.41 -5.31
N ALA A 23 -13.99 -9.05 -6.17
CA ALA A 23 -14.34 -9.26 -7.58
C ALA A 23 -15.64 -10.06 -7.72
N GLY A 24 -15.80 -11.15 -6.96
CA GLY A 24 -17.01 -11.95 -6.97
C GLY A 24 -18.25 -11.16 -6.55
N ARG A 25 -18.13 -10.33 -5.50
CA ARG A 25 -19.22 -9.44 -5.05
C ARG A 25 -19.57 -8.39 -6.10
N ALA A 26 -18.57 -7.79 -6.73
CA ALA A 26 -18.76 -6.79 -7.77
C ALA A 26 -19.49 -7.37 -9.00
N VAL A 27 -19.11 -8.58 -9.43
CA VAL A 27 -19.79 -9.29 -10.52
C VAL A 27 -21.24 -9.61 -10.15
N ALA A 28 -21.50 -10.12 -8.94
CA ALA A 28 -22.86 -10.40 -8.49
C ALA A 28 -23.73 -9.13 -8.46
N SER A 29 -23.18 -8.02 -7.96
CA SER A 29 -23.86 -6.71 -7.91
C SER A 29 -24.12 -6.15 -9.31
N TRP A 30 -23.16 -6.28 -10.22
CA TRP A 30 -23.29 -5.87 -11.62
C TRP A 30 -24.40 -6.66 -12.33
N LEU A 31 -24.44 -7.99 -12.15
CA LEU A 31 -25.50 -8.85 -12.69
C LEU A 31 -26.89 -8.52 -12.10
N ALA A 32 -26.94 -7.97 -10.88
CA ALA A 32 -28.16 -7.47 -10.25
C ALA A 32 -28.59 -6.08 -10.76
N GLY A 33 -27.91 -5.51 -11.76
CA GLY A 33 -28.26 -4.24 -12.40
C GLY A 33 -27.52 -3.01 -11.88
N HIS A 34 -26.55 -3.18 -10.97
CA HIS A 34 -25.74 -2.07 -10.48
C HIS A 34 -24.60 -1.77 -11.46
N CYS A 35 -24.85 -0.89 -12.44
CA CYS A 35 -23.92 -0.59 -13.52
C CYS A 35 -22.52 -0.12 -13.07
N ASN A 36 -22.39 0.40 -11.85
CA ASN A 36 -21.14 0.94 -11.32
C ASN A 36 -20.32 -0.07 -10.50
N ALA A 37 -20.84 -1.26 -10.22
CA ALA A 37 -20.24 -2.20 -9.28
C ALA A 37 -18.79 -2.61 -9.63
N LEU A 38 -18.47 -2.73 -10.93
CA LEU A 38 -17.11 -3.06 -11.37
C LEU A 38 -16.12 -1.91 -11.16
N ARG A 39 -16.58 -0.67 -11.26
CA ARG A 39 -15.77 0.52 -10.98
C ARG A 39 -15.61 0.74 -9.47
N GLU A 40 -16.65 0.42 -8.70
CA GLU A 40 -16.56 0.40 -7.24
C GLU A 40 -15.52 -0.61 -6.75
N TYR A 41 -15.45 -1.80 -7.37
CA TYR A 41 -14.36 -2.75 -7.12
C TYR A 41 -12.97 -2.17 -7.35
N GLU A 42 -12.76 -1.44 -8.46
CA GLU A 42 -11.47 -0.80 -8.75
C GLU A 42 -11.13 0.28 -7.73
N ASN A 43 -12.12 1.09 -7.32
CA ASN A 43 -11.96 2.09 -6.28
C ASN A 43 -11.62 1.44 -4.93
N ASP A 44 -12.35 0.41 -4.52
CA ASP A 44 -12.11 -0.32 -3.27
C ASP A 44 -10.68 -0.87 -3.22
N LEU A 45 -10.21 -1.45 -4.33
CA LEU A 45 -8.83 -1.94 -4.42
C LEU A 45 -7.81 -0.81 -4.30
N SER A 46 -8.05 0.31 -4.99
CA SER A 46 -7.17 1.48 -4.94
C SER A 46 -7.08 2.04 -3.53
N ASP A 47 -8.22 2.23 -2.87
CA ASP A 47 -8.31 2.75 -1.50
C ASP A 47 -7.59 1.85 -0.49
N LEU A 48 -7.69 0.53 -0.64
CA LEU A 48 -7.06 -0.44 0.24
C LEU A 48 -5.55 -0.54 0.04
N TYR A 49 -5.08 -0.55 -1.22
CA TYR A 49 -3.72 -0.99 -1.53
C TYR A 49 -2.79 0.13 -2.03
N ASP A 50 -3.28 1.17 -2.71
CA ASP A 50 -2.42 2.19 -3.31
C ASP A 50 -1.55 2.93 -2.30
N PRO A 51 -2.06 3.38 -1.13
CA PRO A 51 -1.21 4.07 -0.16
C PRO A 51 -0.06 3.20 0.34
N ALA A 52 -0.33 1.91 0.59
CA ALA A 52 0.68 0.95 1.04
C ALA A 52 1.69 0.64 -0.07
N TYR A 53 1.24 0.46 -1.30
CA TYR A 53 2.10 0.13 -2.43
C TYR A 53 2.95 1.30 -2.89
N ALA A 54 2.45 2.53 -2.83
CA ALA A 54 3.23 3.72 -3.10
C ALA A 54 4.45 3.80 -2.15
N ARG A 55 4.23 3.54 -0.85
CA ARG A 55 5.31 3.47 0.15
C ARG A 55 6.29 2.33 -0.16
N ALA A 56 5.78 1.13 -0.43
CA ALA A 56 6.60 -0.04 -0.74
C ALA A 56 7.45 0.17 -2.01
N LEU A 57 6.90 0.78 -3.06
CA LEU A 57 7.61 1.10 -4.29
C LEU A 57 8.71 2.14 -4.07
N ARG A 58 8.42 3.20 -3.30
CA ARG A 58 9.43 4.20 -2.91
C ARG A 58 10.60 3.52 -2.19
N ARG A 59 10.30 2.67 -1.22
CA ARG A 59 11.31 1.94 -0.43
C ARG A 59 12.14 0.99 -1.28
N ARG A 60 11.52 0.23 -2.18
CA ARG A 60 12.23 -0.65 -3.11
C ARG A 60 13.23 0.14 -3.97
N ARG A 61 12.83 1.32 -4.48
CA ARG A 61 13.72 2.17 -5.28
C ARG A 61 14.91 2.67 -4.47
N GLU A 62 14.71 3.05 -3.21
CA GLU A 62 15.79 3.46 -2.31
C GLU A 62 16.79 2.33 -2.04
N LEU A 63 16.29 1.12 -1.74
CA LEU A 63 17.12 -0.07 -1.53
C LEU A 63 17.96 -0.42 -2.77
N LEU A 64 17.34 -0.35 -3.96
CA LEU A 64 18.04 -0.64 -5.22
C LEU A 64 19.10 0.42 -5.57
N ARG A 65 18.87 1.70 -5.22
CA ARG A 65 19.86 2.77 -5.43
C ARG A 65 21.07 2.67 -4.50
N GLY A 66 20.91 2.08 -3.31
CA GLY A 66 21.97 1.94 -2.31
C GLY A 66 22.99 0.83 -2.58
N GLY A 67 22.95 0.14 -3.73
CA GLY A 67 23.89 -0.94 -4.06
C GLY A 67 23.57 -2.29 -3.41
N GLY A 68 22.41 -2.45 -2.79
CA GLY A 68 21.97 -3.68 -2.13
C GLY A 68 21.47 -3.43 -0.71
N PRO A 69 21.00 -4.48 -0.01
CA PRO A 69 20.36 -4.33 1.28
C PRO A 69 21.39 -4.10 2.40
N ALA A 70 21.81 -2.85 2.59
CA ALA A 70 22.52 -2.46 3.81
C ALA A 70 21.60 -2.69 5.02
N ALA A 71 22.14 -3.22 6.12
CA ALA A 71 21.35 -3.57 7.32
C ALA A 71 20.48 -2.42 7.83
N GLU A 72 20.98 -1.19 7.77
CA GLU A 72 20.26 0.02 8.16
C GLU A 72 19.10 0.36 7.23
N ALA A 73 19.25 0.07 5.93
CA ALA A 73 18.18 0.23 4.97
C ALA A 73 17.12 -0.88 5.11
N LEU A 74 17.51 -2.09 5.50
CA LEU A 74 16.55 -3.13 5.86
C LEU A 74 15.78 -2.76 7.13
N TRP A 75 16.46 -2.26 8.17
CA TRP A 75 15.86 -1.86 9.44
C TRP A 75 14.79 -0.78 9.26
N ARG A 76 15.12 0.33 8.60
CA ARG A 76 14.15 1.42 8.30
C ARG A 76 12.97 0.95 7.42
N GLY A 77 13.12 -0.17 6.71
CA GLY A 77 12.08 -0.74 5.87
C GLY A 77 11.13 -1.71 6.59
N TRP A 78 11.38 -2.02 7.87
CA TRP A 78 10.60 -2.99 8.63
C TRP A 78 9.49 -2.32 9.43
N ILE A 79 8.29 -2.92 9.46
CA ILE A 79 7.09 -2.35 10.13
C ILE A 79 7.26 -2.10 11.64
N ALA A 80 8.24 -2.77 12.26
CA ALA A 80 8.61 -2.58 13.66
C ALA A 80 9.60 -1.42 13.90
N SER A 81 10.21 -0.84 12.85
CA SER A 81 11.03 0.37 13.00
C SER A 81 10.12 1.59 13.19
N PRO A 82 10.41 2.48 14.15
CA PRO A 82 9.71 3.76 14.28
C PRO A 82 9.82 4.65 13.03
N GLU A 83 10.95 4.56 12.32
CA GLU A 83 11.24 5.36 11.13
C GLU A 83 10.34 4.96 9.95
N TYR A 84 9.89 3.70 9.94
CA TYR A 84 8.94 3.20 8.94
C TYR A 84 7.63 4.00 8.91
N TRP A 85 7.17 4.50 10.06
CA TRP A 85 5.96 5.30 10.18
C TRP A 85 6.23 6.81 10.05
N ALA A 86 7.44 7.27 10.38
CA ALA A 86 7.84 8.67 10.26
C ALA A 86 7.80 9.16 8.80
N ASP A 87 8.17 8.31 7.83
CA ASP A 87 8.12 8.62 6.40
C ASP A 87 6.69 8.63 5.79
N ALA A 88 5.67 8.22 6.57
CA ALA A 88 4.26 8.24 6.19
C ALA A 88 3.53 9.48 6.73
N ALA A 89 4.04 10.07 7.80
CA ALA A 89 3.61 11.36 8.28
C ALA A 89 4.32 12.44 7.44
N GLY A 90 3.62 13.03 6.47
CA GLY A 90 3.96 14.41 6.09
C GLY A 90 4.00 15.29 7.34
N PRO A 91 4.71 16.44 7.33
CA PRO A 91 4.90 17.24 8.53
C PRO A 91 3.56 17.46 9.24
N SER A 92 3.48 17.03 10.51
CA SER A 92 2.31 17.30 11.33
C SER A 92 2.11 18.82 11.39
N PRO A 93 0.90 19.34 11.09
CA PRO A 93 0.63 20.78 11.15
C PRO A 93 0.78 21.36 12.57
N ASP A 94 0.94 20.50 13.58
CA ASP A 94 1.03 20.86 15.00
C ASP A 94 2.47 20.95 15.54
N ALA A 95 3.49 20.81 14.67
CA ALA A 95 4.90 20.91 15.05
C ALA A 95 5.47 22.35 14.94
N ALA A 96 4.61 23.37 14.93
CA ALA A 96 5.04 24.76 15.12
C ALA A 96 5.25 25.01 16.62
N ALA A 97 6.51 25.04 17.05
CA ALA A 97 6.89 25.41 18.40
C ALA A 97 6.25 26.75 18.81
N PRO A 98 5.75 26.90 20.06
CA PRO A 98 5.25 28.19 20.52
C PRO A 98 6.42 29.19 20.57
N PRO A 99 6.19 30.47 20.18
CA PRO A 99 7.21 31.50 20.28
C PRO A 99 7.58 31.77 21.75
N ALA A 100 8.84 32.16 21.94
CA ALA A 100 9.49 32.45 23.22
C ALA A 100 8.86 33.61 24.00
#